data_AF-A0A2S0HW19-F1
#
_entry.id   AF-A0A2S0HW19-F1
#
_cell.length_a   1.000
_cell.length_b   1.000
_cell.length_c   1.000
_cell.angle_alpha   90.00
_cell.angle_beta   90.00
_cell.angle_gamma   90.00
#
_symmetry.space_group_name_H-M   'P 1'
#
loop_
_entity.id
_entity.type
_entity.pdbx_description
1 polymer ?
#
loop_
_entity_poly.entity_id
_entity_poly.type
_entity_poly.pdbx_seq_one_letter_code
_entity_poly.pdbx_strand_id
1 'polypeptide(L)'
;MQVRIRTTYLWLFSLLFFFGNGISQETEGDYTFTEAQLAMLKKQEVEINAWVEELQTPGVRIEGSTMVFSNEAQKLIKDEAYRASCYAEAGYTFRDVQLSLTANEIQKAFWQMINLYPSHKEEVLKYIYAYDNVFETDKVVTAAFYTYGFFDPAITKIEKGRPDVYRPDLFEGHLKSTREIVSYILYFRKQNSTKQM
;
A
#
# COMPACT_ATOMS: atom_id res chain seq x y z
N MET A 1 18.39 -32.69 5.65
CA MET A 1 17.24 -32.56 6.57
C MET A 1 16.05 -32.10 5.73
N GLN A 2 15.04 -32.94 5.51
CA GLN A 2 13.83 -32.55 4.76
C GLN A 2 12.93 -31.73 5.67
N VAL A 3 12.75 -30.45 5.35
CA VAL A 3 11.84 -29.56 6.08
C VAL A 3 10.67 -29.27 5.15
N ARG A 4 9.51 -29.85 5.47
CA ARG A 4 8.26 -29.66 4.75
C ARG A 4 7.62 -28.35 5.25
N ILE A 5 7.82 -27.26 4.51
CA ILE A 5 7.20 -25.96 4.85
C ILE A 5 5.86 -25.88 4.12
N ARG A 6 4.80 -25.51 4.85
CA ARG A 6 3.47 -25.27 4.27
C ARG A 6 3.56 -24.12 3.26
N THR A 7 3.01 -24.36 2.09
CA THR A 7 3.07 -23.62 0.82
C THR A 7 2.43 -22.22 0.84
N THR A 8 2.39 -21.51 1.96
CA THR A 8 1.56 -20.29 2.10
C THR A 8 2.22 -19.02 1.54
N TYR A 9 3.53 -19.04 1.22
CA TYR A 9 4.28 -17.83 0.83
C TYR A 9 5.10 -17.94 -0.47
N LEU A 10 5.00 -19.05 -1.21
CA LEU A 10 5.69 -19.20 -2.51
C LEU A 10 5.19 -18.20 -3.58
N TRP A 11 3.99 -17.63 -3.41
CA TRP A 11 3.45 -16.61 -4.31
C TRP A 11 4.14 -15.24 -4.18
N LEU A 12 4.67 -14.88 -3.01
CA LEU A 12 5.51 -13.67 -2.84
C LEU A 12 6.87 -13.82 -3.54
N PHE A 13 7.33 -15.05 -3.73
CA PHE A 13 8.55 -15.37 -4.48
C PHE A 13 8.44 -14.99 -5.96
N SER A 14 7.21 -14.96 -6.49
CA SER A 14 6.95 -14.53 -7.86
C SER A 14 7.26 -13.03 -8.04
N LEU A 15 6.89 -12.18 -7.09
CA LEU A 15 7.00 -10.73 -7.26
C LEU A 15 8.44 -10.20 -7.30
N LEU A 16 9.39 -10.89 -6.67
CA LEU A 16 10.81 -10.53 -6.74
C LEU A 16 11.53 -11.07 -8.00
N PHE A 17 10.91 -12.01 -8.74
CA PHE A 17 11.44 -12.54 -10.01
C PHE A 17 10.76 -11.96 -11.27
N PHE A 18 9.62 -11.27 -11.14
CA PHE A 18 8.76 -10.89 -12.28
C PHE A 18 9.09 -9.59 -13.04
N PHE A 19 10.29 -9.01 -12.88
CA PHE A 19 10.78 -8.00 -13.85
C PHE A 19 11.46 -8.61 -15.08
N GLY A 20 11.52 -9.94 -15.23
CA GLY A 20 12.02 -10.57 -16.44
C GLY A 20 11.50 -12.00 -16.63
N ASN A 21 10.49 -12.14 -17.50
CA ASN A 21 9.97 -13.38 -18.11
C ASN A 21 9.08 -14.31 -17.25
N GLY A 22 7.87 -14.54 -17.78
CA GLY A 22 7.24 -15.87 -17.80
C GLY A 22 6.38 -16.28 -16.61
N ILE A 23 5.07 -16.36 -16.84
CA ILE A 23 4.07 -17.03 -15.99
C ILE A 23 4.61 -18.42 -15.61
N SER A 24 4.85 -18.67 -14.33
CA SER A 24 5.26 -20.00 -13.85
C SER A 24 4.03 -20.77 -13.37
N GLN A 25 3.76 -21.91 -14.01
CA GLN A 25 2.82 -22.92 -13.54
C GLN A 25 3.31 -23.52 -12.22
N GLU A 26 2.41 -23.68 -11.25
CA GLU A 26 2.67 -24.45 -10.03
C GLU A 26 2.99 -25.90 -10.40
N THR A 27 4.26 -26.28 -10.25
CA THR A 27 4.69 -27.68 -10.23
C THR A 27 5.14 -27.98 -8.81
N GLU A 28 4.41 -28.85 -8.11
CA GLU A 28 4.82 -29.43 -6.83
C GLU A 28 6.07 -30.30 -7.06
N GLY A 29 7.24 -29.67 -6.96
CA GLY A 29 8.54 -30.33 -6.90
C GLY A 29 8.99 -30.52 -5.45
N ASP A 30 9.65 -31.63 -5.16
CA ASP A 30 10.31 -31.85 -3.88
C ASP A 30 11.64 -31.07 -3.87
N TYR A 31 11.59 -29.81 -3.41
CA TYR A 31 12.75 -28.92 -3.41
C TYR A 31 13.66 -29.20 -2.20
N THR A 32 14.90 -29.61 -2.46
CA THR A 32 15.93 -29.72 -1.42
C THR A 32 16.75 -28.43 -1.39
N PHE A 33 16.57 -27.63 -0.33
CA PHE A 33 17.37 -26.42 -0.11
C PHE A 33 18.63 -26.75 0.69
N THR A 34 19.75 -26.16 0.29
CA THR A 34 20.97 -26.13 1.11
C THR A 34 20.78 -25.21 2.33
N GLU A 35 21.58 -25.39 3.38
CA GLU A 35 21.51 -24.53 4.58
C GLU A 35 21.74 -23.04 4.25
N ALA A 36 22.63 -22.76 3.30
CA ALA A 36 22.89 -21.40 2.81
C ALA A 36 21.67 -20.80 2.09
N GLN A 37 20.99 -21.59 1.24
CA GLN A 37 19.74 -21.16 0.59
C GLN A 37 18.62 -20.92 1.62
N LEU A 38 18.52 -21.77 2.64
CA LEU A 38 17.52 -21.61 3.69
C LEU A 38 17.77 -20.34 4.53
N ALA A 39 19.03 -20.03 4.84
CA ALA A 39 19.40 -18.80 5.54
C ALA A 39 19.09 -17.54 4.70
N MET A 40 19.36 -17.59 3.40
CA MET A 40 19.01 -16.51 2.47
C MET A 40 17.50 -16.28 2.39
N LEU A 41 16.71 -17.34 2.26
CA LEU A 41 15.25 -17.26 2.22
C LEU A 41 14.66 -16.63 3.48
N LYS A 42 15.14 -17.06 4.66
CA LYS A 42 14.71 -16.47 5.94
C LYS A 42 15.04 -14.98 6.04
N LYS A 43 16.23 -14.57 5.56
CA LYS A 43 16.61 -13.16 5.56
C LYS A 43 15.67 -12.34 4.65
N GLN A 44 15.39 -12.85 3.45
CA GLN A 44 14.47 -12.20 2.52
C GLN A 44 13.05 -12.11 3.07
N GLU A 45 12.56 -13.16 3.73
CA GLU A 45 11.25 -13.16 4.38
C GLU A 45 11.13 -12.05 5.43
N VAL A 46 12.17 -11.86 6.26
CA VAL A 46 12.22 -10.76 7.24
C VAL A 46 12.18 -9.40 6.55
N GLU A 47 12.95 -9.21 5.47
CA GLU A 47 12.99 -7.95 4.72
C GLU A 47 11.65 -7.64 4.04
N ILE A 48 10.99 -8.64 3.45
CA ILE A 48 9.67 -8.50 2.82
C ILE A 48 8.62 -8.17 3.87
N ASN A 49 8.62 -8.85 5.01
CA ASN A 49 7.65 -8.59 6.07
C ASN A 49 7.81 -7.18 6.64
N ALA A 50 9.04 -6.71 6.85
CA ALA A 50 9.31 -5.35 7.27
C ALA A 50 8.84 -4.31 6.23
N TRP A 51 9.06 -4.58 4.95
CA TRP A 51 8.56 -3.73 3.86
C TRP A 51 7.02 -3.68 3.83
N VAL A 52 6.34 -4.84 3.92
CA VAL A 52 4.86 -4.89 3.97
C VAL A 52 4.32 -4.15 5.19
N GLU A 53 4.95 -4.31 6.35
CA GLU A 53 4.57 -3.60 7.58
C GLU A 53 4.71 -2.08 7.41
N GLU A 54 5.81 -1.61 6.83
CA GLU A 54 6.00 -0.19 6.52
C GLU A 54 4.94 0.33 5.55
N LEU A 55 4.60 -0.44 4.50
CA LEU A 55 3.53 -0.08 3.56
C LEU A 55 2.16 0.05 4.22
N GLN A 56 1.87 -0.77 5.22
CA GLN A 56 0.60 -0.76 5.95
C GLN A 56 0.57 0.25 7.09
N THR A 57 1.71 0.87 7.39
CA THR A 57 1.86 1.80 8.51
C THR A 57 1.34 3.20 8.12
N PRO A 58 0.29 3.72 8.80
CA PRO A 58 -0.20 5.08 8.57
C PRO A 58 0.85 6.14 8.88
N GLY A 59 0.87 7.20 8.07
CA GLY A 59 1.76 8.34 8.24
C GLY A 59 1.54 9.09 9.54
N VAL A 60 0.30 9.24 9.95
CA VAL A 60 -0.09 9.86 11.23
C VAL A 60 -0.77 8.83 12.11
N ARG A 61 -0.25 8.63 13.33
CA ARG A 61 -0.90 7.83 14.39
C ARG A 61 -0.98 8.63 15.69
N ILE A 62 -2.00 8.34 16.49
CA ILE A 62 -2.16 8.91 17.82
C ILE A 62 -1.93 7.80 18.83
N GLU A 63 -0.87 7.93 19.63
CA GLU A 63 -0.52 7.03 20.72
C GLU A 63 -0.68 7.79 22.04
N GLY A 64 -1.83 7.58 22.70
CA GLY A 64 -2.22 8.34 23.88
C GLY A 64 -2.42 9.83 23.55
N SER A 65 -1.56 10.69 24.10
CA SER A 65 -1.56 12.13 23.83
C SER A 65 -0.51 12.57 22.80
N THR A 66 0.23 11.64 22.21
CA THR A 66 1.35 11.94 21.31
C THR A 66 1.01 11.54 19.88
N MET A 67 1.32 12.44 18.94
CA MET A 67 1.26 12.16 17.52
C MET A 67 2.58 11.55 17.07
N VAL A 68 2.52 10.37 16.45
CA VAL A 68 3.66 9.62 15.95
C VAL A 68 3.62 9.63 14.43
N PHE A 69 4.77 9.93 13.81
CA PHE A 69 4.92 10.03 12.37
C PHE A 69 5.76 8.89 11.82
N SER A 70 5.28 8.24 10.74
CA SER A 70 6.06 7.25 10.00
C SER A 70 7.25 7.89 9.26
N ASN A 71 8.15 7.06 8.72
CA ASN A 71 9.27 7.53 7.90
C ASN A 71 8.78 8.38 6.71
N GLU A 72 7.74 7.91 6.02
CA GLU A 72 7.13 8.61 4.89
C GLU A 72 6.52 9.95 5.31
N ALA A 73 5.80 10.00 6.43
CA ALA A 73 5.27 11.24 6.97
C ALA A 73 6.38 12.23 7.36
N GLN A 74 7.47 11.74 7.97
CA GLN A 74 8.61 12.59 8.29
C GLN A 74 9.27 13.17 7.02
N LYS A 75 9.33 12.40 5.93
CA LYS A 75 9.81 12.87 4.64
C LYS A 75 8.91 13.97 4.09
N LEU A 76 7.59 13.78 4.11
CA LEU A 76 6.60 14.80 3.71
C LEU A 76 6.67 16.07 4.56
N ILE A 77 7.00 15.97 5.85
CA ILE A 77 7.17 17.14 6.72
C ILE A 77 8.45 17.91 6.38
N LYS A 78 9.58 17.20 6.24
CA LYS A 78 10.93 17.78 6.18
C LYS A 78 11.31 18.27 4.78
N ASP A 79 10.86 17.59 3.73
CA ASP A 79 11.22 17.88 2.35
C ASP A 79 10.02 18.49 1.60
N GLU A 80 10.03 19.81 1.47
CA GLU A 80 8.97 20.56 0.80
C GLU A 80 8.91 20.28 -0.70
N ALA A 81 10.05 20.06 -1.36
CA ALA A 81 10.09 19.75 -2.79
C ALA A 81 9.52 18.36 -3.05
N TYR A 82 9.86 17.39 -2.20
CA TYR A 82 9.26 16.07 -2.23
C TYR A 82 7.76 16.14 -1.99
N ARG A 83 7.33 16.84 -0.93
CA ARG A 83 5.91 17.04 -0.63
C ARG A 83 5.18 17.64 -1.83
N ALA A 84 5.67 18.72 -2.41
CA ALA A 84 5.07 19.33 -3.60
C ALA A 84 4.97 18.35 -4.78
N SER A 85 5.97 17.48 -4.99
CA SER A 85 5.94 16.46 -6.04
C SER A 85 4.90 15.36 -5.82
N CYS A 86 4.38 15.22 -4.59
CA CYS A 86 3.37 14.22 -4.27
C CYS A 86 1.94 14.68 -4.60
N TYR A 87 1.71 15.99 -4.76
CA TYR A 87 0.37 16.55 -4.95
C TYR A 87 0.24 17.24 -6.31
N ALA A 88 -0.69 16.75 -7.14
CA ALA A 88 -0.94 17.31 -8.45
C ALA A 88 -2.06 18.37 -8.39
N GLU A 89 -1.71 19.64 -8.64
CA GLU A 89 -2.69 20.74 -8.63
C GLU A 89 -3.82 20.54 -9.68
N ALA A 90 -3.49 19.94 -10.82
CA ALA A 90 -4.44 19.66 -11.91
C ALA A 90 -5.26 18.38 -11.70
N GLY A 91 -5.08 17.68 -10.57
CA GLY A 91 -5.61 16.35 -10.34
C GLY A 91 -4.69 15.24 -10.88
N TYR A 92 -5.03 13.99 -10.57
CA TYR A 92 -4.25 12.82 -10.96
C TYR A 92 -4.81 12.14 -12.21
N THR A 93 -3.96 11.33 -12.83
CA THR A 93 -4.31 10.43 -13.93
C THR A 93 -3.84 9.01 -13.63
N PHE A 94 -4.34 8.02 -14.39
CA PHE A 94 -3.81 6.66 -14.30
C PHE A 94 -2.34 6.55 -14.72
N ARG A 95 -1.81 7.52 -15.48
CA ARG A 95 -0.37 7.56 -15.79
C ARG A 95 0.45 7.89 -14.54
N ASP A 96 -0.04 8.77 -13.68
CA ASP A 96 0.63 9.11 -12.42
C ASP A 96 0.65 7.91 -11.46
N VAL A 97 -0.46 7.16 -11.41
CA VAL A 97 -0.55 5.90 -10.68
C VAL A 97 0.50 4.91 -11.17
N GLN A 98 0.59 4.72 -12.48
CA GLN A 98 1.58 3.81 -13.07
C GLN A 98 3.03 4.23 -12.75
N LEU A 99 3.33 5.52 -12.85
CA LEU A 99 4.66 6.07 -12.54
C LEU A 99 5.02 5.81 -11.07
N SER A 100 4.10 6.07 -10.15
CA SER A 100 4.31 5.87 -8.72
C SER A 100 4.51 4.39 -8.38
N LEU A 101 3.71 3.49 -8.98
CA LEU A 101 3.88 2.05 -8.82
C LEU A 101 5.24 1.55 -9.35
N THR A 102 5.66 2.05 -10.51
CA THR A 102 6.95 1.67 -11.12
C THR A 102 8.14 2.20 -10.32
N ALA A 103 7.97 3.33 -9.65
CA ALA A 103 8.94 3.90 -8.71
C ALA A 103 8.90 3.25 -7.30
N ASN A 104 8.07 2.21 -7.11
CA ASN A 104 7.83 1.57 -5.81
C ASN A 104 7.26 2.53 -4.73
N GLU A 105 6.64 3.63 -5.13
CA GLU A 105 5.95 4.59 -4.26
C GLU A 105 4.49 4.13 -4.04
N ILE A 106 4.32 2.95 -3.41
CA ILE A 106 3.02 2.27 -3.38
C ILE A 106 1.95 3.05 -2.60
N GLN A 107 2.26 3.60 -1.42
CA GLN A 107 1.28 4.42 -0.69
C GLN A 107 0.86 5.66 -1.50
N LYS A 108 1.78 6.29 -2.23
CA LYS A 108 1.48 7.42 -3.11
C LYS A 108 0.56 7.02 -4.25
N ALA A 109 0.82 5.88 -4.89
CA ALA A 109 -0.06 5.35 -5.93
C ALA A 109 -1.47 5.10 -5.40
N PHE A 110 -1.59 4.57 -4.18
CA PHE A 110 -2.88 4.33 -3.54
C PHE A 110 -3.60 5.64 -3.18
N TRP A 111 -2.87 6.66 -2.74
CA TRP A 111 -3.42 8.00 -2.55
C TRP A 111 -4.00 8.58 -3.87
N GLN A 112 -3.26 8.45 -4.97
CA GLN A 112 -3.71 8.88 -6.29
C GLN A 112 -4.99 8.12 -6.71
N MET A 113 -5.05 6.82 -6.45
CA MET A 113 -6.25 6.01 -6.71
C MET A 113 -7.45 6.44 -5.85
N ILE A 114 -7.25 6.79 -4.57
CA ILE A 114 -8.30 7.36 -3.71
C ILE A 114 -8.88 8.64 -4.32
N ASN A 115 -8.02 9.49 -4.89
CA ASN A 115 -8.44 10.73 -5.53
C ASN A 115 -9.17 10.51 -6.86
N LEU A 116 -8.79 9.48 -7.62
CA LEU A 116 -9.46 9.11 -8.88
C LEU A 116 -10.81 8.41 -8.66
N TYR A 117 -11.00 7.79 -7.50
CA TYR A 117 -12.15 6.94 -7.21
C TYR A 117 -13.53 7.58 -7.47
N PRO A 118 -13.81 8.84 -7.10
CA PRO A 118 -15.13 9.43 -7.34
C PRO A 118 -15.56 9.40 -8.82
N SER A 119 -14.61 9.50 -9.75
CA SER A 119 -14.85 9.53 -11.20
C SER A 119 -14.58 8.20 -11.90
N HIS A 120 -13.81 7.31 -11.28
CA HIS A 120 -13.33 6.05 -11.89
C HIS A 120 -13.48 4.86 -10.92
N LYS A 121 -14.65 4.71 -10.32
CA LYS A 121 -14.90 3.74 -9.23
C LYS A 121 -14.50 2.31 -9.61
N GLU A 122 -14.96 1.82 -10.75
CA GLU A 122 -14.75 0.42 -11.15
C GLU A 122 -13.28 0.13 -11.45
N GLU A 123 -12.61 1.02 -12.18
CA GLU A 123 -11.21 0.87 -12.55
C GLU A 123 -10.32 0.90 -11.30
N VAL A 124 -10.55 1.85 -10.40
CA VAL A 124 -9.81 1.95 -9.14
C VAL A 124 -9.98 0.68 -8.30
N LEU A 125 -11.21 0.18 -8.14
CA LEU A 125 -11.45 -1.05 -7.39
C LEU A 125 -10.77 -2.27 -8.02
N LYS A 126 -10.82 -2.41 -9.35
CA LYS A 126 -10.12 -3.48 -10.08
C LYS A 126 -8.61 -3.43 -9.85
N TYR A 127 -8.01 -2.24 -9.94
CA TYR A 127 -6.58 -2.08 -9.73
C TYR A 127 -6.17 -2.35 -8.29
N ILE A 128 -6.85 -1.77 -7.30
CA ILE A 128 -6.54 -2.01 -5.89
C ILE A 128 -6.68 -3.50 -5.57
N TYR A 129 -7.78 -4.14 -5.99
CA TYR A 129 -8.03 -5.55 -5.72
C TYR A 129 -6.99 -6.49 -6.36
N ALA A 130 -6.39 -6.11 -7.50
CA ALA A 130 -5.33 -6.90 -8.11
C ALA A 130 -4.09 -7.08 -7.21
N TYR A 131 -3.85 -6.16 -6.27
CA TYR A 131 -2.75 -6.24 -5.30
C TYR A 131 -3.11 -7.00 -4.02
N ASP A 132 -4.37 -7.43 -3.86
CA ASP A 132 -4.85 -8.02 -2.60
C ASP A 132 -4.22 -9.38 -2.28
N ASN A 133 -3.70 -10.07 -3.30
CA ASN A 133 -2.94 -11.31 -3.12
C ASN A 133 -1.49 -11.08 -2.64
N VAL A 134 -1.01 -9.84 -2.65
CA VAL A 134 0.37 -9.48 -2.26
C VAL A 134 0.42 -8.99 -0.83
N PHE A 135 -0.51 -8.11 -0.46
CA PHE A 135 -0.64 -7.54 0.87
C PHE A 135 -2.09 -7.15 1.12
N GLU A 136 -2.44 -6.92 2.38
CA GLU A 136 -3.77 -6.48 2.78
C GLU A 136 -4.05 -5.05 2.26
N THR A 137 -4.68 -4.95 1.09
CA THR A 137 -4.89 -3.67 0.40
C THR A 137 -5.76 -2.69 1.17
N ASP A 138 -6.73 -3.15 1.97
CA ASP A 138 -7.52 -2.30 2.87
C ASP A 138 -6.65 -1.52 3.87
N LYS A 139 -5.60 -2.17 4.41
CA LYS A 139 -4.62 -1.51 5.29
C LYS A 139 -3.78 -0.50 4.53
N VAL A 140 -3.33 -0.82 3.32
CA VAL A 140 -2.53 0.10 2.49
C VAL A 140 -3.35 1.31 2.03
N VAL A 141 -4.61 1.13 1.61
CA VAL A 141 -5.54 2.23 1.27
C VAL A 141 -5.72 3.15 2.50
N THR A 142 -5.93 2.56 3.67
CA THR A 142 -6.08 3.32 4.92
C THR A 142 -4.81 4.07 5.29
N ALA A 143 -3.65 3.41 5.19
CA ALA A 143 -2.35 4.01 5.44
C ALA A 143 -2.08 5.17 4.49
N ALA A 144 -2.31 4.98 3.19
CA ALA A 144 -2.15 6.03 2.17
C ALA A 144 -3.01 7.26 2.47
N PHE A 145 -4.27 7.08 2.86
CA PHE A 145 -5.13 8.19 3.27
C PHE A 145 -4.56 8.94 4.48
N TYR A 146 -4.23 8.23 5.56
CA TYR A 146 -3.70 8.83 6.79
C TYR A 146 -2.23 9.29 6.67
N THR A 147 -1.55 8.97 5.58
CA THR A 147 -0.29 9.58 5.19
C THR A 147 -0.57 10.83 4.38
N TYR A 148 -1.01 10.69 3.13
CA TYR A 148 -1.02 11.80 2.18
C TYR A 148 -2.17 12.79 2.42
N GLY A 149 -3.31 12.36 2.95
CA GLY A 149 -4.44 13.26 3.24
C GLY A 149 -4.13 14.28 4.35
N PHE A 150 -3.27 13.92 5.31
CA PHE A 150 -2.84 14.82 6.37
C PHE A 150 -1.71 15.77 5.97
N PHE A 151 -1.06 15.55 4.83
CA PHE A 151 0.01 16.41 4.33
C PHE A 151 -0.33 17.08 2.99
N ASP A 152 -1.56 16.91 2.51
CA ASP A 152 -2.03 17.55 1.29
C ASP A 152 -2.17 19.06 1.53
N PRO A 153 -1.44 19.91 0.78
CA PRO A 153 -1.48 21.35 0.95
C PRO A 153 -2.83 21.97 0.55
N ALA A 154 -3.67 21.28 -0.22
CA ALA A 154 -5.04 21.71 -0.53
C ALA A 154 -6.00 21.46 0.64
N ILE A 155 -5.62 20.60 1.59
CA ILE A 155 -6.47 20.14 2.70
C ILE A 155 -5.97 20.64 4.05
N THR A 156 -4.65 20.68 4.21
CA THR A 156 -3.95 20.87 5.48
C THR A 156 -2.86 21.92 5.40
N LYS A 157 -2.55 22.53 6.54
CA LYS A 157 -1.35 23.34 6.74
C LYS A 157 -0.51 22.71 7.83
N ILE A 158 0.81 22.77 7.70
CA ILE A 158 1.70 22.28 8.75
C ILE A 158 1.98 23.43 9.71
N GLU A 159 1.37 23.40 10.89
CA GLU A 159 1.59 24.36 11.96
C GLU A 159 2.40 23.74 13.09
N LYS A 160 3.57 24.31 13.40
CA LYS A 160 4.48 23.82 14.46
C LYS A 160 4.81 22.32 14.32
N GLY A 161 4.99 21.87 13.07
CA GLY A 161 5.31 20.48 12.75
C GLY A 161 4.13 19.49 12.85
N ARG A 162 2.89 20.00 12.99
CA ARG A 162 1.67 19.18 13.02
C ARG A 162 0.74 19.57 11.88
N PRO A 163 0.08 18.60 11.24
CA PRO A 163 -0.93 18.90 10.24
C PRO A 163 -2.20 19.45 10.90
N ASP A 164 -2.66 20.60 10.42
CA ASP A 164 -3.93 21.23 10.76
C ASP A 164 -4.86 21.22 9.54
N VAL A 165 -6.04 20.63 9.69
CA VAL A 165 -6.99 20.41 8.59
C VAL A 165 -7.86 21.66 8.43
N TYR A 166 -7.55 22.49 7.43
CA TYR A 166 -8.29 23.73 7.17
C TYR A 166 -9.41 23.57 6.13
N ARG A 167 -9.42 22.46 5.36
CA ARG A 167 -10.51 22.06 4.47
C ARG A 167 -11.11 20.71 4.87
N PRO A 168 -11.88 20.68 5.98
CA PRO A 168 -12.49 19.44 6.47
C PRO A 168 -13.44 18.81 5.44
N ASP A 169 -14.07 19.61 4.59
CA ASP A 169 -14.95 19.14 3.51
C ASP A 169 -14.22 18.25 2.49
N LEU A 170 -13.02 18.65 2.06
CA LEU A 170 -12.19 17.84 1.16
C LEU A 170 -11.67 16.59 1.86
N PHE A 171 -11.19 16.74 3.09
CA PHE A 171 -10.70 15.63 3.90
C PHE A 171 -11.78 14.55 4.10
N GLU A 172 -13.01 14.95 4.44
CA GLU A 172 -14.16 14.05 4.58
C GLU A 172 -14.53 13.38 3.25
N GLY A 173 -14.43 14.09 2.13
CA GLY A 173 -14.61 13.52 0.79
C GLY A 173 -13.66 12.36 0.52
N HIS A 174 -12.36 12.55 0.75
CA HIS A 174 -11.35 11.49 0.59
C HIS A 174 -11.52 10.37 1.62
N LEU A 175 -11.90 10.68 2.87
CA LEU A 175 -12.20 9.69 3.89
C LEU A 175 -13.39 8.82 3.50
N LYS A 176 -14.43 9.42 2.91
CA LYS A 176 -15.58 8.69 2.38
C LYS A 176 -15.15 7.73 1.27
N SER A 177 -14.40 8.20 0.28
CA SER A 177 -13.86 7.34 -0.79
C SER A 177 -13.03 6.20 -0.24
N THR A 178 -12.14 6.49 0.70
CA THR A 178 -11.31 5.51 1.41
C THR A 178 -12.17 4.43 2.08
N ARG A 179 -13.19 4.83 2.84
CA ARG A 179 -14.10 3.91 3.54
C ARG A 179 -14.90 3.05 2.56
N GLU A 180 -15.40 3.62 1.47
CA GLU A 180 -16.11 2.87 0.43
C GLU A 180 -15.19 1.81 -0.20
N ILE A 181 -13.98 2.19 -0.61
CA ILE A 181 -12.97 1.27 -1.18
C ILE A 181 -12.69 0.12 -0.22
N VAL A 182 -12.37 0.43 1.05
CA VAL A 182 -12.12 -0.58 2.09
C VAL A 182 -13.32 -1.51 2.26
N SER A 183 -14.53 -0.97 2.26
CA SER A 183 -15.75 -1.79 2.38
C SER A 183 -15.90 -2.78 1.22
N TYR A 184 -15.60 -2.35 -0.01
CA TYR A 184 -15.62 -3.24 -1.18
C TYR A 184 -14.55 -4.33 -1.09
N ILE A 185 -13.32 -3.99 -0.69
CA ILE A 185 -12.23 -4.97 -0.53
C ILE A 185 -12.64 -6.06 0.47
N LEU A 186 -13.13 -5.66 1.65
CA LEU A 186 -13.56 -6.59 2.69
C LEU A 186 -14.75 -7.45 2.23
N TYR A 187 -15.69 -6.87 1.48
CA TYR A 187 -16.81 -7.60 0.89
C TYR A 187 -16.31 -8.69 -0.08
N PHE A 188 -15.42 -8.36 -1.00
CA PHE A 188 -14.90 -9.31 -1.98
C PHE A 188 -14.04 -10.41 -1.33
N ARG A 189 -13.23 -10.08 -0.33
CA ARG A 189 -12.49 -11.07 0.46
C ARG A 189 -13.43 -12.10 1.11
N LYS A 190 -14.50 -11.64 1.77
CA LYS A 190 -15.50 -12.51 2.39
C LYS A 190 -16.23 -13.39 1.37
N GLN A 191 -16.52 -12.84 0.19
CA GLN A 191 -17.16 -13.60 -0.88
C GLN A 191 -16.24 -14.71 -1.40
N ASN A 192 -14.96 -14.42 -1.58
CA ASN A 192 -13.99 -15.39 -2.10
C ASN A 192 -13.60 -16.45 -1.07
N SER A 193 -13.55 -16.12 0.23
CA SER A 193 -13.39 -17.12 1.28
C SER A 193 -14.57 -18.10 1.33
N THR A 194 -15.79 -17.63 1.04
CA THR A 194 -17.00 -18.47 1.02
C THR A 194 -17.07 -19.37 -0.21
N LYS A 195 -16.51 -18.96 -1.35
CA LYS A 195 -16.46 -19.78 -2.58
C LYS A 195 -15.41 -20.90 -2.55
N GLN A 196 -14.46 -20.83 -1.62
CA GLN A 196 -13.42 -21.85 -1.43
C GLN A 196 -13.79 -22.91 -0.36
N MET A 197 -14.95 -22.77 0.28
CA MET A 197 -15.56 -23.77 1.18
C MET A 197 -16.60 -24.60 0.43
#